data_AF-A0A4Q3UWM1-F1
#
_entry.id   AF-A0A4Q3UWM1-F1
#
_cell.length_a   1.000
_cell.length_b   1.000
_cell.length_c   1.000
_cell.angle_alpha   90.00
_cell.angle_beta   90.00
_cell.angle_gamma   90.00
#
_symmetry.space_group_name_H-M   'P 1'
#
loop_
_entity.id
_entity.type
_entity.pdbx_description
1 polymer ?
#
loop_
_entity_poly.entity_id
_entity_poly.type
_entity_poly.pdbx_seq_one_letter_code
_entity_poly.pdbx_strand_id
1 'polypeptide(L)' 'EAFADKVGKPSAMEQSMLDFAENVKETSRLSCQIKVRDDLDGLKVTTPESQH' A
#
# COMPACT_ATOMS: atom_id res chain seq x y z
N GLU A 1 -7.56 5.55 6.35
CA GLU A 1 -7.39 5.44 7.80
C GLU A 1 -7.62 4.03 8.37
N ALA A 2 -8.84 3.52 8.57
CA ALA A 2 -9.10 2.34 9.43
C ALA A 2 -8.37 1.01 9.09
N PHE A 3 -7.86 0.84 7.87
CA PHE A 3 -7.12 -0.37 7.47
C PHE A 3 -5.60 -0.15 7.37
N ALA A 4 -5.09 1.08 7.48
CA ALA A 4 -3.66 1.36 7.33
C ALA A 4 -2.84 0.60 8.37
N ASP A 5 -3.29 0.60 9.64
CA ASP A 5 -2.64 -0.13 10.73
C ASP A 5 -2.68 -1.66 10.53
N LYS A 6 -3.78 -2.18 9.96
CA LYS A 6 -3.96 -3.63 9.70
C LYS A 6 -3.11 -4.13 8.51
N VAL A 7 -3.00 -3.30 7.48
CA VAL A 7 -2.16 -3.56 6.30
C VAL A 7 -0.68 -3.45 6.66
N GLY A 8 -0.36 -2.64 7.67
CA GLY A 8 0.98 -2.46 8.21
C GLY A 8 1.83 -1.51 7.37
N LYS A 9 3.11 -1.43 7.73
CA LYS A 9 4.09 -0.55 7.08
C LYS A 9 4.77 -1.23 5.88
N PRO A 10 5.23 -0.46 4.87
CA PRO A 10 6.04 -1.01 3.81
C PRO A 10 7.35 -1.59 4.37
N SER A 11 7.85 -2.64 3.71
CA SER A 11 9.20 -3.14 3.98
C SER A 11 10.26 -2.16 3.47
N ALA A 12 11.53 -2.31 3.88
CA ALA A 12 12.61 -1.46 3.37
C ALA A 12 12.76 -1.55 1.85
N MET A 13 12.64 -2.75 1.29
CA MET A 13 12.68 -2.97 -0.17
C MET A 13 11.46 -2.33 -0.86
N GLU A 14 10.28 -2.44 -0.26
CA GLU A 14 9.06 -1.81 -0.77
C GLU A 14 9.18 -0.28 -0.74
N GLN A 15 9.74 0.29 0.32
CA GLN A 15 9.97 1.72 0.44
C GLN A 15 10.89 2.21 -0.68
N SER A 16 12.01 1.52 -0.94
CA SER A 16 12.90 1.89 -2.03
C SER A 16 12.22 1.86 -3.40
N MET A 17 11.23 0.98 -3.61
CA MET A 17 10.44 0.99 -4.85
C MET A 17 9.39 2.11 -4.88
N LEU A 18 8.74 2.38 -3.75
CA LEU A 18 7.81 3.49 -3.61
C LEU A 18 8.49 4.84 -3.85
N ASP A 19 9.76 5.00 -3.50
CA ASP A 19 10.52 6.23 -3.75
C ASP A 19 10.63 6.59 -5.25
N PHE A 20 10.41 5.64 -6.17
CA PHE A 20 10.34 5.88 -7.62
C PHE A 20 8.93 6.17 -8.13
N ALA A 21 7.89 5.93 -7.32
CA ALA A 21 6.51 6.16 -7.71
C ALA A 21 6.12 7.63 -7.54
N GLU A 22 5.26 8.12 -8.44
CA GLU A 22 4.73 9.47 -8.34
C GLU A 22 3.58 9.54 -7.31
N ASN A 23 3.43 10.70 -6.65
CA ASN A 23 2.33 11.00 -5.73
C ASN A 23 2.15 10.00 -4.56
N VAL A 24 3.26 9.49 -4.01
CA VAL A 24 3.25 8.62 -2.83
C VAL A 24 2.67 9.36 -1.63
N LYS A 25 1.75 8.71 -0.92
CA LYS A 25 1.13 9.18 0.32
C LYS A 25 1.58 8.29 1.47
N GLU A 26 1.35 8.74 2.70
CA GLU A 26 1.71 7.97 3.91
C GLU A 26 1.08 6.57 3.95
N THR A 27 -0.08 6.39 3.34
CA THR A 27 -0.78 5.10 3.24
C THR A 27 -0.49 4.33 1.95
N SER A 28 0.42 4.81 1.10
CA SER A 28 0.78 4.13 -0.15
C SER A 28 1.52 2.83 0.13
N ARG A 29 1.16 1.78 -0.61
CA ARG A 29 1.71 0.43 -0.51
C ARG A 29 1.76 -0.19 -1.90
N LEU A 30 2.71 -1.09 -2.13
CA LEU A 30 2.69 -1.96 -3.30
C LEU A 30 1.71 -3.10 -3.04
N SER A 31 0.65 -3.19 -3.83
CA SER A 31 -0.43 -4.16 -3.63
C SER A 31 0.06 -5.61 -3.62
N CYS A 32 1.10 -5.93 -4.40
CA CYS A 32 1.73 -7.25 -4.43
C CYS A 32 2.38 -7.67 -3.10
N GLN A 33 2.72 -6.71 -2.23
CA GLN A 33 3.29 -6.97 -0.91
C GLN A 33 2.21 -7.11 0.19
N ILE A 34 0.95 -6.80 -0.12
CA ILE A 34 -0.17 -6.95 0.82
C ILE A 34 -0.72 -8.37 0.70
N LYS A 35 -0.44 -9.21 1.70
CA LYS A 35 -1.06 -10.54 1.79
C LYS A 35 -2.51 -10.41 2.26
N VAL A 36 -3.45 -10.90 1.46
CA VAL A 36 -4.88 -10.95 1.79
C VAL A 36 -5.10 -11.94 2.94
N ARG A 37 -5.90 -11.51 3.92
CA ARG A 37 -6.20 -12.20 5.17
C ARG A 37 -7.58 -11.76 5.66
N ASP A 38 -8.21 -12.55 6.53
CA ASP A 38 -9.58 -12.30 7.01
C ASP A 38 -9.74 -10.96 7.76
N ASP A 39 -8.67 -10.48 8.41
CA ASP A 39 -8.68 -9.18 9.12
C ASP A 39 -8.77 -7.97 8.19
N LEU A 40 -8.53 -8.18 6.88
CA LEU A 40 -8.63 -7.20 5.81
C LEU A 40 -9.98 -7.27 5.05
N ASP A 41 -10.95 -8.04 5.53
CA ASP A 41 -12.28 -8.05 4.91
C ASP A 41 -12.88 -6.64 4.84
N GLY A 42 -13.42 -6.29 3.68
CA GLY A 42 -13.92 -4.94 3.38
C GLY A 42 -12.85 -3.87 3.10
N LEU A 43 -11.56 -4.24 2.97
CA LEU A 43 -10.49 -3.32 2.58
C LEU A 43 -10.83 -2.61 1.27
N LYS A 44 -10.82 -1.27 1.29
CA LYS A 44 -10.91 -0.42 0.10
C LYS A 44 -9.58 0.28 -0.12
N VAL A 45 -9.10 0.23 -1.36
CA VAL A 45 -7.88 0.92 -1.80
C VAL A 45 -8.21 1.88 -2.93
N THR A 46 -7.37 2.89 -3.11
CA THR A 46 -7.46 3.84 -4.22
C THR A 46 -6.21 3.68 -5.07
N THR A 47 -6.39 3.46 -6.37
CA THR A 47 -5.27 3.39 -7.31
C THR A 47 -4.82 4.80 -7.68
N PRO A 48 -3.51 5.05 -7.87
CA PRO A 48 -3.02 6.30 -8.42
C PRO A 48 -3.49 6.50 -9.86
N GLU A 49 -3.34 7.72 -10.37
CA GLU A 49 -3.76 8.10 -11.73
C GLU A 49 -2.90 7.45 -12.83
N SER A 50 -1.65 7.10 -12.52
CA SER A 50 -0.71 6.41 -13.41
C SER A 50 0.16 5.41 -12.63
N GLN A 51 0.68 4.40 -13.33
CA GLN A 51 1.51 3.29 -12.80
C GLN A 51 2.77 3.06 -13.65
N HIS A 52 3.08 3.98 -14.57
CA HIS A 52 4.14 3.84 -15.57
C HIS A 52 5.54 4.11 -15.03
#